data_AF-A0A1M4WE76-F1
#
_entry.id   AF-A0A1M4WE76-F1
#
_cell.length_a   1.000
_cell.length_b   1.000
_cell.length_c   1.000
_cell.angle_alpha   90.00
_cell.angle_beta   90.00
_cell.angle_gamma   90.00
#
_symmetry.space_group_name_H-M   'P 1'
#
loop_
_entity.id
_entity.type
_entity.pdbx_description
1 polymer ?
#
loop_
_entity_poly.entity_id
_entity_poly.type
_entity_poly.pdbx_seq_one_letter_code
_entity_poly.pdbx_strand_id
1 'polypeptide(L)'
;MTTENLLAELNAASDRALASASGVEFYSQLGLIALVYCLAYVLSARVCRYVPVLCEPPAEPEITPLRHLVFRCGRLLFPLTAILLLQLSLAFAPALLGDGLVMRVAVAIAIILLFNSFVRLVIANELVAKLFRWVGMPIIFLHAVGVLDNIVAVLDGMSIQLGNIKLSVYGIVRTLIFGSLLFWLGRVSNSTGQTIIRKQETLDIRTKEVLAKLFEVMLFFIVAMLMLQLMGINLTALAVFGGAVGVGIGFGLQAIASNFISGIIILMDRSVSVGDYIELEDGKCGVVTELNMRSTTLETFDGKDIVVPNEKFISNTFTNWTHKNEKQRYRVDFSVSYSTDVRAVVEIIKEAVASHPQVLSGEDYPIEERPDCEIDSFGDNGVNMFVEFWMQGIDDGRNRVGGDLLLIILETLQKHGVEIPFPQRDVRLVSVAEKRRTPELQS
;
A
#
# COMPACT_ATOMS: atom_id res chain seq x y z
N MET A 1 -24.01 13.82 53.88
CA MET A 1 -23.20 13.08 54.88
C MET A 1 -22.53 14.13 55.75
N THR A 2 -22.95 14.27 57.01
CA THR A 2 -22.47 15.32 57.93
C THR A 2 -21.04 15.05 58.40
N THR A 3 -20.28 16.10 58.69
CA THR A 3 -18.87 16.04 59.15
C THR A 3 -18.68 15.19 60.41
N GLU A 4 -19.71 15.09 61.26
CA GLU A 4 -19.72 14.25 62.46
C GLU A 4 -19.74 12.74 62.14
N ASN A 5 -20.44 12.32 61.08
CA ASN A 5 -20.46 10.91 60.66
C ASN A 5 -19.10 10.47 60.09
N LEU A 6 -18.40 11.37 59.38
CA LEU A 6 -17.05 11.10 58.87
C LEU A 6 -16.01 10.98 59.99
N LEU A 7 -16.09 11.84 61.02
CA LEU A 7 -15.21 11.76 62.19
C LEU A 7 -15.48 10.51 63.04
N ALA A 8 -16.75 10.11 63.19
CA ALA A 8 -17.12 8.87 63.87
C ALA A 8 -16.66 7.61 63.11
N GLU A 9 -16.78 7.59 61.78
CA GLU A 9 -16.24 6.50 60.94
C GLU A 9 -14.71 6.44 60.97
N LEU A 10 -14.03 7.59 60.97
CA LEU A 10 -12.56 7.66 61.10
C LEU A 10 -12.07 7.16 62.45
N ASN A 11 -12.74 7.54 63.54
CA ASN A 11 -12.39 7.07 64.88
C ASN A 11 -12.70 5.57 65.03
N ALA A 12 -13.84 5.09 64.53
CA ALA A 12 -14.16 3.67 64.53
C ALA A 12 -13.22 2.84 63.64
N ALA A 13 -12.76 3.39 62.52
CA ALA A 13 -11.74 2.76 61.68
C ALA A 13 -10.36 2.75 62.35
N SER A 14 -10.00 3.82 63.07
CA SER A 14 -8.78 3.91 63.87
C SER A 14 -8.79 2.89 65.03
N ASP A 15 -9.91 2.78 65.74
CA ASP A 15 -10.07 1.83 66.84
C ASP A 15 -10.08 0.37 66.35
N ARG A 16 -10.70 0.08 65.19
CA ARG A 16 -10.61 -1.23 64.53
C ARG A 16 -9.20 -1.54 64.05
N ALA A 17 -8.48 -0.55 63.51
CA ALA A 17 -7.09 -0.72 63.10
C ALA A 17 -6.19 -1.04 64.30
N LEU A 18 -6.34 -0.33 65.42
CA LEU A 18 -5.60 -0.56 66.66
C LEU A 18 -5.94 -1.91 67.32
N ALA A 19 -7.22 -2.32 67.31
CA ALA A 19 -7.64 -3.62 67.81
C ALA A 19 -7.13 -4.78 66.92
N SER A 20 -7.12 -4.60 65.60
CA SER A 20 -6.59 -5.59 64.66
C SER A 20 -5.06 -5.74 64.77
N ALA A 21 -4.33 -4.66 65.07
CA ALA A 21 -2.86 -4.64 65.11
C ALA A 21 -2.22 -5.48 66.23
N SER A 22 -3.00 -5.94 67.22
CA SER A 22 -2.51 -6.77 68.35
C SER A 22 -3.01 -8.22 68.31
N GLY A 23 -3.79 -8.60 67.30
CA GLY A 23 -4.38 -9.94 67.17
C GLY A 23 -3.50 -10.94 66.38
N VAL A 24 -3.69 -12.24 66.65
CA VAL A 24 -3.08 -13.35 65.89
C VAL A 24 -3.42 -13.27 64.38
N GLU A 25 -4.56 -12.67 64.04
CA GLU A 25 -5.02 -12.41 62.68
C GLU A 25 -4.07 -11.46 61.91
N PHE A 26 -3.51 -10.43 62.57
CA PHE A 26 -2.58 -9.50 61.92
C PHE A 26 -1.26 -10.16 61.56
N TYR A 27 -0.69 -10.95 62.49
CA TYR A 27 0.56 -11.67 62.24
C TYR A 27 0.42 -12.77 61.20
N SER A 28 -0.73 -13.46 61.15
CA SER A 28 -1.01 -14.45 60.11
C SER A 28 -1.23 -13.80 58.74
N GLN A 29 -1.88 -12.65 58.66
CA GLN A 29 -1.98 -11.86 57.43
C GLN A 29 -0.60 -11.37 56.93
N LEU A 30 0.27 -10.88 57.83
CA LEU A 30 1.65 -10.52 57.47
C LEU A 30 2.49 -11.72 56.99
N GLY A 31 2.35 -12.87 57.66
CA GLY A 31 2.99 -14.12 57.24
C GLY A 31 2.52 -14.57 55.85
N LEU A 32 1.22 -14.44 55.56
CA LEU A 32 0.65 -14.73 54.25
C LEU A 32 1.17 -13.77 53.17
N ILE A 33 1.27 -12.46 53.46
CA ILE A 33 1.87 -11.48 52.55
C ILE A 33 3.31 -11.86 52.23
N ALA A 34 4.14 -12.17 53.24
CA ALA A 34 5.52 -12.60 53.04
C ALA A 34 5.62 -13.88 52.18
N LEU A 35 4.74 -14.84 52.43
CA LEU A 35 4.63 -16.06 51.62
C LEU A 35 4.26 -15.74 50.16
N VAL A 36 3.29 -14.86 49.94
CA VAL A 36 2.86 -14.42 48.61
C VAL A 36 3.99 -13.75 47.85
N TYR A 37 4.74 -12.84 48.48
CA TYR A 37 5.89 -12.19 47.84
C TYR A 37 7.02 -13.19 47.54
N CYS A 38 7.27 -14.16 48.41
CA CYS A 38 8.22 -15.25 48.16
C CYS A 38 7.80 -16.11 46.96
N LEU A 39 6.52 -16.49 46.91
CA LEU A 39 5.94 -17.27 45.81
C LEU A 39 5.95 -16.48 44.50
N ALA A 40 5.63 -15.18 44.54
CA ALA A 40 5.70 -14.27 43.39
C ALA A 40 7.12 -14.17 42.84
N TYR A 41 8.13 -14.08 43.72
CA TYR A 41 9.55 -14.09 43.33
C TYR A 41 9.93 -15.38 42.61
N VAL A 42 9.62 -16.54 43.20
CA VAL A 42 9.92 -17.85 42.60
C VAL A 42 9.22 -18.04 41.25
N LEU A 43 7.94 -17.68 41.16
CA LEU A 43 7.18 -17.76 39.90
C LEU A 43 7.75 -16.82 38.84
N SER A 44 8.08 -15.57 39.20
CA SER A 44 8.67 -14.62 38.25
C SER A 44 10.04 -15.10 37.73
N ALA A 45 10.88 -15.65 38.61
CA ALA A 45 12.17 -16.23 38.25
C ALA A 45 12.01 -17.48 37.36
N ARG A 46 10.97 -18.29 37.60
CA ARG A 46 10.64 -19.45 36.77
C ARG A 46 10.19 -19.02 35.37
N VAL A 47 9.34 -18.00 35.27
CA VAL A 47 8.90 -17.45 33.98
C VAL A 47 10.09 -16.86 33.22
N CYS A 48 10.98 -16.12 33.88
CA CYS A 48 12.23 -15.64 33.27
C CYS A 48 13.11 -16.77 32.71
N ARG A 49 13.09 -17.94 33.35
CA ARG A 49 13.86 -19.11 32.90
C ARG A 49 13.29 -19.77 31.64
N TYR A 50 11.97 -19.76 31.47
CA TYR A 50 11.32 -20.33 30.27
C TYR A 50 11.22 -19.33 29.11
N VAL A 51 11.22 -18.02 29.40
CA VAL A 51 11.12 -16.96 28.40
C VAL A 51 12.30 -15.99 28.56
N PRO A 52 13.52 -16.38 28.10
CA PRO A 52 14.74 -15.58 28.27
C PRO A 52 14.64 -14.20 27.62
N VAL A 53 13.82 -14.06 26.57
CA VAL A 53 13.55 -12.79 25.87
C VAL A 53 13.03 -11.68 26.81
N LEU A 54 12.37 -12.04 27.92
CA LEU A 54 11.84 -11.08 28.89
C LEU A 54 12.89 -10.62 29.91
N CYS A 55 13.97 -11.37 30.12
CA CYS A 55 14.88 -11.16 31.26
C CYS A 55 16.36 -11.02 30.86
N GLU A 56 16.74 -11.40 29.63
CA GLU A 56 18.07 -11.16 29.08
C GLU A 56 18.16 -9.81 28.36
N PRO A 57 19.20 -9.00 28.62
CA PRO A 57 19.39 -7.75 27.90
C PRO A 57 19.63 -8.03 26.41
N PRO A 58 19.07 -7.21 25.49
CA PRO A 58 19.33 -7.38 24.07
C PRO A 58 20.83 -7.21 23.79
N ALA A 59 21.43 -8.23 23.17
CA ALA A 59 22.76 -8.15 22.60
C ALA A 59 22.67 -7.34 21.29
N GLU A 60 23.54 -6.33 21.16
CA GLU A 60 23.75 -5.44 20.00
C GLU A 60 22.70 -4.32 19.75
N PRO A 61 23.12 -3.15 19.23
CA PRO A 61 22.29 -1.94 19.09
C PRO A 61 21.33 -1.92 17.88
N GLU A 62 21.32 -2.93 17.01
CA GLU A 62 20.58 -2.87 15.73
C GLU A 62 19.21 -3.56 15.71
N ILE A 63 18.74 -4.14 16.83
CA ILE A 63 17.49 -4.91 16.82
C ILE A 63 16.32 -4.07 17.35
N THR A 64 15.43 -3.71 16.41
CA THR A 64 14.04 -3.23 16.53
C THR A 64 13.57 -2.67 17.90
N PRO A 65 12.93 -1.48 17.93
CA PRO A 65 12.43 -0.85 19.17
C PRO A 65 11.49 -1.75 19.98
N LEU A 66 10.87 -2.74 19.33
CA LEU A 66 10.03 -3.76 19.95
C LEU A 66 10.78 -4.63 20.98
N ARG A 67 12.02 -5.06 20.71
CA ARG A 67 12.78 -5.96 21.60
C ARG A 67 13.17 -5.26 22.91
N HIS A 68 13.56 -3.98 22.84
CA HIS A 68 13.83 -3.16 24.02
C HIS A 68 12.59 -2.94 24.87
N LEU A 69 11.41 -2.82 24.26
CA LEU A 69 10.14 -2.69 24.96
C LEU A 69 9.79 -4.00 25.70
N VAL A 70 9.94 -5.14 25.04
CA VAL A 70 9.69 -6.48 25.63
C VAL A 70 10.58 -6.73 26.87
N PHE A 71 11.88 -6.43 26.79
CA PHE A 71 12.79 -6.54 27.94
C PHE A 71 12.41 -5.59 29.10
N ARG A 72 12.02 -4.34 28.79
CA ARG A 72 11.55 -3.39 29.83
C ARG A 72 10.28 -3.89 30.52
N CYS A 73 9.36 -4.50 29.77
CA CYS A 73 8.13 -5.07 30.30
C CYS A 73 8.38 -6.31 31.20
N GLY A 74 9.43 -7.08 30.95
CA GLY A 74 9.79 -8.22 31.80
C GLY A 74 10.04 -7.86 33.28
N ARG A 75 10.49 -6.63 33.56
CA ARG A 75 10.64 -6.11 34.93
C ARG A 75 9.32 -5.91 35.69
N LEU A 76 8.20 -5.92 34.98
CA LEU A 76 6.86 -5.84 35.58
C LEU A 76 6.28 -7.21 35.94
N LEU A 77 6.93 -8.33 35.55
CA LEU A 77 6.44 -9.67 35.85
C LEU A 77 6.29 -9.91 37.36
N PHE A 78 7.31 -9.60 38.15
CA PHE A 78 7.28 -9.77 39.60
C PHE A 78 6.15 -8.99 40.31
N PRO A 79 5.99 -7.67 40.09
CA PRO A 79 4.89 -6.94 40.74
C PRO A 79 3.51 -7.37 40.22
N LEU A 80 3.39 -7.77 38.94
CA LEU A 80 2.13 -8.32 38.41
C LEU A 80 1.76 -9.66 39.05
N THR A 81 2.72 -10.58 39.17
CA THR A 81 2.48 -11.87 39.84
C THR A 81 2.19 -11.69 41.32
N ALA A 82 2.85 -10.74 41.99
CA ALA A 82 2.56 -10.40 43.38
C ALA A 82 1.13 -9.86 43.55
N ILE A 83 0.67 -8.93 42.71
CA ILE A 83 -0.71 -8.40 42.76
C ILE A 83 -1.72 -9.51 42.49
N LEU A 84 -1.49 -10.36 41.48
CA LEU A 84 -2.39 -11.47 41.14
C LEU A 84 -2.56 -12.42 42.34
N LEU A 85 -1.46 -12.80 42.97
CA LEU A 85 -1.49 -13.70 44.13
C LEU A 85 -2.10 -13.02 45.36
N LEU A 86 -1.82 -11.74 45.60
CA LEU A 86 -2.45 -10.99 46.70
C LEU A 86 -3.96 -10.88 46.50
N GLN A 87 -4.42 -10.61 45.28
CA GLN A 87 -5.85 -10.57 44.93
C GLN A 87 -6.51 -11.95 45.08
N LEU A 88 -5.83 -13.01 44.63
CA LEU A 88 -6.30 -14.39 44.80
C LEU A 88 -6.44 -14.73 46.28
N SER A 89 -5.41 -14.44 47.09
CA SER A 89 -5.45 -14.65 48.54
C SER A 89 -6.51 -13.79 49.22
N LEU A 90 -6.76 -12.56 48.76
CA LEU A 90 -7.84 -11.70 49.27
C LEU A 90 -9.23 -12.27 48.98
N ALA A 91 -9.43 -12.94 47.84
CA ALA A 91 -10.71 -13.61 47.53
C ALA A 91 -11.02 -14.78 48.47
N PHE A 92 -9.99 -15.48 48.97
CA PHE A 92 -10.13 -16.58 49.93
C PHE A 92 -10.02 -16.14 51.39
N ALA A 93 -9.58 -14.91 51.66
CA ALA A 93 -9.37 -14.38 53.01
C ALA A 93 -10.62 -14.35 53.92
N PRO A 94 -11.84 -13.99 53.43
CA PRO A 94 -13.05 -13.94 54.28
C PRO A 94 -13.42 -15.29 54.90
N ALA A 95 -13.00 -16.40 54.28
CA ALA A 95 -13.28 -17.75 54.77
C ALA A 95 -12.29 -18.23 55.85
N LEU A 96 -11.12 -17.59 56.00
CA LEU A 96 -9.99 -18.09 56.78
C LEU A 96 -9.43 -17.11 57.83
N LEU A 97 -9.53 -15.79 57.62
CA LEU A 97 -8.73 -14.79 58.35
C LEU A 97 -9.49 -13.48 58.72
N GLY A 98 -10.83 -13.47 58.66
CA GLY A 98 -11.64 -12.33 59.11
C GLY A 98 -11.62 -11.10 58.19
N ASP A 99 -11.62 -9.89 58.76
CA ASP A 99 -11.66 -8.63 58.02
C ASP A 99 -10.29 -8.37 57.36
N GLY A 100 -10.19 -8.62 56.06
CA GLY A 100 -8.93 -8.62 55.28
C GLY A 100 -8.30 -7.25 55.04
N LEU A 101 -8.36 -6.33 56.01
CA LEU A 101 -7.91 -4.95 55.90
C LEU A 101 -6.42 -4.85 55.56
N VAL A 102 -5.55 -5.58 56.27
CA VAL A 102 -4.08 -5.56 56.01
C VAL A 102 -3.79 -6.05 54.60
N MET A 103 -4.53 -7.06 54.14
CA MET A 103 -4.37 -7.62 52.79
C MET A 103 -4.82 -6.63 51.71
N ARG A 104 -5.92 -5.89 51.92
CA ARG A 104 -6.35 -4.80 51.02
C ARG A 104 -5.31 -3.68 50.94
N VAL A 105 -4.72 -3.30 52.08
CA VAL A 105 -3.64 -2.31 52.12
C VAL A 105 -2.38 -2.82 51.38
N ALA A 106 -2.03 -4.11 51.55
CA ALA A 106 -0.92 -4.71 50.83
C ALA A 106 -1.15 -4.73 49.31
N VAL A 107 -2.36 -5.05 48.84
CA VAL A 107 -2.76 -4.94 47.43
C VAL A 107 -2.65 -3.50 46.95
N ALA A 108 -3.14 -2.51 47.72
CA ALA A 108 -3.06 -1.10 47.38
C ALA A 108 -1.61 -0.64 47.18
N ILE A 109 -0.72 -0.97 48.12
CA ILE A 109 0.70 -0.67 48.04
C ILE A 109 1.32 -1.35 46.83
N ALA A 110 1.01 -2.63 46.58
CA ALA A 110 1.53 -3.37 45.44
C ALA A 110 1.13 -2.71 44.09
N ILE A 111 -0.13 -2.27 43.95
CA ILE A 111 -0.61 -1.57 42.76
C ILE A 111 0.10 -0.21 42.59
N ILE A 112 0.29 0.55 43.67
CA ILE A 112 1.03 1.83 43.63
C ILE A 112 2.49 1.62 43.20
N LEU A 113 3.16 0.60 43.73
CA LEU A 113 4.53 0.24 43.35
C LEU A 113 4.62 -0.21 41.89
N LEU A 114 3.66 -1.03 41.42
CA LEU A 114 3.55 -1.43 40.02
C LEU A 114 3.41 -0.20 39.12
N PHE A 115 2.49 0.70 39.45
CA PHE A 115 2.26 1.91 38.66
C PHE A 115 3.51 2.79 38.59
N ASN A 116 4.20 3.00 39.71
CA ASN A 116 5.44 3.76 39.74
C ASN A 116 6.56 3.09 38.90
N SER A 117 6.65 1.75 38.98
CA SER A 117 7.58 0.97 38.14
C SER A 117 7.26 1.12 36.65
N PHE A 118 5.98 1.00 36.30
CA PHE A 118 5.49 1.16 34.93
C PHE A 118 5.80 2.55 34.37
N VAL A 119 5.47 3.62 35.12
CA VAL A 119 5.74 5.00 34.70
C VAL A 119 7.23 5.21 34.45
N ARG A 120 8.09 4.69 35.33
CA ARG A 120 9.55 4.80 35.16
C ARG A 120 10.09 4.02 33.96
N LEU A 121 9.46 2.90 33.59
CA LEU A 121 9.92 2.02 32.51
C LEU A 121 9.45 2.47 31.12
N VAL A 122 8.21 2.96 31.02
CA VAL A 122 7.53 3.26 29.75
C VAL A 122 7.68 4.73 29.36
N ILE A 123 7.60 5.65 30.33
CA ILE A 123 7.58 7.08 30.04
C ILE A 123 9.00 7.64 30.08
N ALA A 124 9.58 7.86 28.90
CA ALA A 124 10.94 8.38 28.76
C ALA A 124 11.08 9.86 29.18
N ASN A 125 10.01 10.66 29.01
CA ASN A 125 10.05 12.09 29.32
C ASN A 125 9.77 12.33 30.81
N GLU A 126 10.72 12.95 31.52
CA GLU A 126 10.67 13.15 32.97
C GLU A 126 9.48 14.01 33.41
N LEU A 127 9.10 15.04 32.63
CA LEU A 127 7.96 15.90 32.94
C LEU A 127 6.64 15.11 32.91
N VAL A 128 6.51 14.23 31.93
CA VAL A 128 5.33 13.37 31.74
C VAL A 128 5.29 12.31 32.83
N ALA A 129 6.44 11.72 33.16
CA ALA A 129 6.53 10.75 34.25
C ALA A 129 6.22 11.40 35.62
N LYS A 130 6.57 12.68 35.83
CA LYS A 130 6.15 13.45 37.02
C LYS A 130 4.64 13.69 37.02
N LEU A 131 4.07 14.13 35.89
CA LEU A 131 2.63 14.35 35.76
C LEU A 131 1.82 13.08 36.03
N PHE A 132 2.17 11.96 35.39
CA PHE A 132 1.50 10.67 35.58
C PHE A 132 1.57 10.18 37.03
N ARG A 133 2.70 10.38 37.71
CA ARG A 133 2.80 10.03 39.15
C ARG A 133 1.92 10.93 40.00
N TRP A 134 1.94 12.23 39.75
CA TRP A 134 1.18 13.19 40.54
C TRP A 134 -0.34 13.05 40.38
N VAL A 135 -0.81 12.70 39.17
CA VAL A 135 -2.24 12.48 38.89
C VAL A 135 -2.67 11.04 39.18
N GLY A 136 -1.85 10.06 38.79
CA GLY A 136 -2.20 8.64 38.88
C GLY A 136 -2.11 8.08 40.29
N MET A 137 -1.13 8.49 41.12
CA MET A 137 -1.01 7.97 42.49
C MET A 137 -2.25 8.27 43.34
N PRO A 138 -2.80 9.50 43.39
CA PRO A 138 -4.04 9.78 44.11
C PRO A 138 -5.23 8.96 43.62
N ILE A 139 -5.40 8.82 42.30
CA ILE A 139 -6.52 8.07 41.71
C ILE A 139 -6.43 6.58 42.08
N ILE A 140 -5.24 5.98 41.92
CA ILE A 140 -5.00 4.58 42.25
C ILE A 140 -5.16 4.33 43.75
N PHE A 141 -4.68 5.25 44.59
CA PHE A 141 -4.90 5.18 46.03
C PHE A 141 -6.39 5.21 46.37
N LEU A 142 -7.15 6.16 45.81
CA LEU A 142 -8.60 6.25 46.01
C LEU A 142 -9.33 5.00 45.52
N HIS A 143 -8.90 4.41 44.41
CA HIS A 143 -9.45 3.15 43.90
C HIS A 143 -9.15 1.99 44.85
N ALA A 144 -7.91 1.89 45.32
CA ALA A 144 -7.48 0.79 46.17
C ALA A 144 -8.12 0.82 47.57
N VAL A 145 -8.45 2.01 48.09
CA VAL A 145 -9.22 2.17 49.33
C VAL A 145 -10.73 1.98 49.10
N GLY A 146 -11.19 1.82 47.85
CA GLY A 146 -12.59 1.59 47.50
C GLY A 146 -13.48 2.84 47.59
N VAL A 147 -12.88 4.02 47.74
CA VAL A 147 -13.60 5.30 47.84
C VAL A 147 -13.91 5.89 46.47
N LEU A 148 -13.11 5.52 45.46
CA LEU A 148 -13.24 6.07 44.10
C LEU A 148 -14.63 5.84 43.51
N ASP A 149 -15.24 4.67 43.71
CA ASP A 149 -16.55 4.36 43.14
C ASP A 149 -17.66 5.25 43.73
N ASN A 150 -17.58 5.53 45.03
CA ASN A 150 -18.49 6.47 45.70
C ASN A 150 -18.29 7.90 45.20
N ILE A 151 -17.04 8.33 45.01
CA ILE A 151 -16.72 9.66 44.46
C ILE A 151 -17.26 9.76 43.02
N VAL A 152 -17.03 8.74 42.19
CA VAL A 152 -17.52 8.70 40.81
C VAL A 152 -19.05 8.74 40.78
N ALA A 153 -19.74 8.00 41.64
CA ALA A 153 -21.20 8.01 41.72
C ALA A 153 -21.75 9.40 42.11
N VAL A 154 -21.12 10.07 43.08
CA VAL A 154 -21.50 11.44 43.49
C VAL A 154 -21.26 12.44 42.35
N LEU A 155 -20.10 12.37 41.70
CA LEU A 155 -19.75 13.24 40.57
C LEU A 155 -20.59 12.97 39.32
N ASP A 156 -21.04 11.72 39.10
CA ASP A 156 -21.94 11.39 37.98
C ASP A 156 -23.40 11.77 38.27
N GLY A 157 -23.79 11.75 39.55
CA GLY A 157 -25.09 12.25 40.01
C GLY A 157 -25.25 13.76 39.79
N MET A 158 -24.15 14.53 39.90
CA MET A 158 -24.11 15.93 39.50
C MET A 158 -24.06 16.05 37.97
N SER A 159 -25.21 15.90 37.32
CA SER A 159 -25.31 15.97 35.87
C SER A 159 -26.42 16.90 35.39
N ILE A 160 -26.18 17.50 34.23
CA ILE A 160 -27.15 18.32 33.50
C ILE A 160 -27.40 17.62 32.16
N GLN A 161 -28.66 17.38 31.83
CA GLN A 161 -29.05 16.84 30.54
C GLN A 161 -29.25 18.00 29.54
N LEU A 162 -28.46 18.03 28.47
CA LEU A 162 -28.62 18.92 27.34
C LEU A 162 -28.99 18.10 26.10
N GLY A 163 -30.29 18.00 25.81
CA GLY A 163 -30.81 17.18 24.71
C GLY A 163 -30.41 15.70 24.89
N ASN A 164 -29.64 15.16 23.95
CA ASN A 164 -29.15 13.78 23.99
C ASN A 164 -27.80 13.62 24.72
N ILE A 165 -27.23 14.70 25.28
CA ILE A 165 -25.93 14.68 25.94
C ILE A 165 -26.13 14.82 27.45
N LYS A 166 -25.71 13.80 28.22
CA LYS A 166 -25.62 13.87 29.69
C LYS A 166 -24.25 14.44 30.05
N LEU A 167 -24.21 15.69 30.48
CA LEU A 167 -22.97 16.33 30.96
C LEU A 167 -22.89 16.15 32.48
N SER A 168 -22.08 15.20 32.95
CA SER A 168 -21.80 15.03 34.39
C SER A 168 -20.49 15.69 34.79
N VAL A 169 -20.37 16.09 36.06
CA VAL A 169 -19.10 16.61 36.61
C VAL A 169 -18.00 15.56 36.47
N TYR A 170 -18.33 14.28 36.67
CA TYR A 170 -17.42 13.17 36.37
C TYR A 170 -16.98 13.19 34.90
N GLY A 171 -17.91 13.35 33.96
CA GLY A 171 -17.62 13.47 32.53
C GLY A 171 -16.66 14.62 32.21
N ILE A 172 -16.88 15.80 32.80
CA ILE A 172 -16.01 16.98 32.63
C ILE A 172 -14.60 16.68 33.16
N VAL A 173 -14.49 16.17 34.39
CA VAL A 173 -13.19 15.84 35.01
C VAL A 173 -12.46 14.76 34.20
N ARG A 174 -13.18 13.73 33.76
CA ARG A 174 -12.64 12.67 32.89
C ARG A 174 -12.13 13.25 31.58
N THR A 175 -12.92 14.08 30.90
CA THR A 175 -12.49 14.74 29.65
C THR A 175 -11.31 15.67 29.87
N LEU A 176 -11.24 16.41 30.96
CA LEU A 176 -10.09 17.27 31.25
C LEU A 176 -8.81 16.46 31.46
N ILE A 177 -8.86 15.40 32.26
CA ILE A 177 -7.69 14.56 32.57
C ILE A 177 -7.26 13.77 31.34
N PHE A 178 -8.16 12.92 30.80
CA PHE A 178 -7.84 12.04 29.68
C PHE A 178 -7.71 12.81 28.36
N GLY A 179 -8.46 13.89 28.19
CA GLY A 179 -8.32 14.77 27.03
C GLY A 179 -6.99 15.50 27.05
N SER A 180 -6.57 16.09 28.17
CA SER A 180 -5.23 16.72 28.24
C SER A 180 -4.12 15.72 27.91
N LEU A 181 -4.25 14.48 28.38
CA LEU A 181 -3.34 13.40 28.05
C LEU A 181 -3.36 13.06 26.55
N LEU A 182 -4.54 12.87 25.96
CA LEU A 182 -4.69 12.59 24.53
C LEU A 182 -4.16 13.74 23.65
N PHE A 183 -4.41 14.99 24.03
CA PHE A 183 -3.90 16.15 23.31
C PHE A 183 -2.37 16.21 23.38
N TRP A 184 -1.80 15.96 24.56
CA TRP A 184 -0.35 15.87 24.73
C TRP A 184 0.25 14.74 23.88
N LEU A 185 -0.34 13.54 23.92
CA LEU A 185 0.06 12.41 23.08
C LEU A 185 -0.06 12.75 21.59
N GLY A 186 -1.16 13.36 21.16
CA GLY A 186 -1.37 13.81 19.79
C GLY A 186 -0.30 14.79 19.33
N ARG A 187 0.07 15.78 20.15
CA ARG A 187 1.15 16.72 19.82
C ARG A 187 2.51 16.03 19.70
N VAL A 188 2.85 15.14 20.65
CA VAL A 188 4.11 14.40 20.62
C VAL A 188 4.17 13.45 19.42
N SER A 189 3.10 12.73 19.15
CA SER A 189 3.01 11.87 17.96
C SER A 189 3.10 12.68 16.67
N ASN A 190 2.48 13.85 16.59
CA ASN A 190 2.56 14.72 15.41
C ASN A 190 4.00 15.19 15.18
N SER A 191 4.63 15.79 16.20
CA SER A 191 6.01 16.31 16.07
C SER A 191 7.01 15.20 15.76
N THR A 192 6.84 14.03 16.39
CA THR A 192 7.73 12.89 16.18
C THR A 192 7.53 12.27 14.81
N GLY A 193 6.27 12.02 14.41
CA GLY A 193 5.93 11.45 13.11
C GLY A 193 6.39 12.34 11.95
N GLN A 194 6.15 13.66 12.02
CA GLN A 194 6.64 14.58 11.00
C GLN A 194 8.17 14.60 10.92
N THR A 195 8.87 14.51 12.06
CA THR A 195 10.34 14.43 12.07
C THR A 195 10.84 13.13 11.43
N ILE A 196 10.18 11.99 11.71
CA ILE A 196 10.52 10.71 11.10
C ILE A 196 10.32 10.75 9.58
N ILE A 197 9.17 11.26 9.12
CA ILE A 197 8.85 11.38 7.69
C ILE A 197 9.89 12.27 6.98
N ARG A 198 10.22 13.43 7.55
CA ARG A 198 11.18 14.38 6.96
C ARG A 198 12.61 13.86 6.94
N LYS A 199 12.98 12.98 7.88
CA LYS A 199 14.32 12.36 7.95
C LYS A 199 14.54 11.25 6.92
N GLN A 200 13.50 10.78 6.23
CA GLN A 200 13.64 9.68 5.28
C GLN A 200 14.44 10.12 4.04
N GLU A 201 15.65 9.61 3.84
CA GLU A 201 16.54 10.11 2.78
C GLU A 201 16.08 9.74 1.36
N THR A 202 15.33 8.65 1.22
CA THR A 202 14.85 8.14 -0.07
C THR A 202 13.74 8.96 -0.72
N LEU A 203 13.11 9.86 0.04
CA LEU A 203 11.98 10.68 -0.45
C LEU A 203 12.45 12.09 -0.80
N ASP A 204 11.92 12.63 -1.91
CA ASP A 204 12.14 14.02 -2.27
C ASP A 204 11.40 14.97 -1.30
N ILE A 205 11.82 16.24 -1.31
CA ILE A 205 11.31 17.25 -0.37
C ILE A 205 9.80 17.45 -0.51
N ARG A 206 9.24 17.36 -1.72
CA ARG A 206 7.79 17.60 -1.92
C ARG A 206 6.98 16.43 -1.38
N THR A 207 7.39 15.20 -1.66
CA THR A 207 6.72 14.00 -1.12
C THR A 207 6.77 13.97 0.40
N LYS A 208 7.91 14.35 1.01
CA LYS A 208 8.03 14.49 2.48
C LYS A 208 6.99 15.44 3.07
N GLU A 209 6.82 16.63 2.49
CA GLU A 209 5.87 17.61 3.00
C GLU A 209 4.41 17.15 2.82
N VAL A 210 4.09 16.53 1.67
CA VAL A 210 2.75 15.96 1.45
C VAL A 210 2.44 14.86 2.47
N LEU A 211 3.36 13.92 2.69
CA LEU A 211 3.17 12.84 3.66
C LEU A 211 3.10 13.36 5.09
N ALA A 212 3.93 14.34 5.46
CA ALA A 212 3.89 14.95 6.79
C ALA A 212 2.56 15.65 7.05
N LYS A 213 2.00 16.33 6.05
CA LYS A 213 0.70 16.99 6.14
C LYS A 213 -0.46 16.00 6.18
N LEU A 214 -0.42 14.95 5.37
CA LEU A 214 -1.42 13.88 5.43
C LEU A 214 -1.42 13.17 6.79
N PHE A 215 -0.24 12.88 7.34
CA PHE A 215 -0.11 12.32 8.67
C PHE A 215 -0.70 13.24 9.75
N GLU A 216 -0.39 14.54 9.69
CA GLU A 216 -0.94 15.55 10.61
C GLU A 216 -2.47 15.60 10.56
N VAL A 217 -3.05 15.65 9.36
CA VAL A 217 -4.51 15.69 9.16
C VAL A 217 -5.18 14.41 9.68
N MET A 218 -4.63 13.23 9.35
CA MET A 218 -5.16 11.95 9.85
C MET A 218 -5.07 11.85 11.37
N LEU A 219 -3.94 12.23 11.96
CA LEU A 219 -3.75 12.18 13.40
C LEU A 219 -4.70 13.15 14.11
N PHE A 220 -4.86 14.37 13.58
CA PHE A 220 -5.84 15.34 14.09
C PHE A 220 -7.24 14.74 14.08
N PHE A 221 -7.66 14.12 12.97
CA PHE A 221 -8.97 13.49 12.86
C PHE A 221 -9.17 12.37 13.89
N ILE A 222 -8.18 11.49 14.06
CA ILE A 222 -8.22 10.40 15.07
C ILE A 222 -8.33 10.98 16.49
N VAL A 223 -7.49 11.96 16.84
CA VAL A 223 -7.51 12.59 18.18
C VAL A 223 -8.84 13.31 18.43
N ALA A 224 -9.40 13.98 17.42
CA ALA A 224 -10.71 14.60 17.50
C ALA A 224 -11.82 13.58 17.75
N MET A 225 -11.83 12.44 17.04
CA MET A 225 -12.80 11.36 17.28
C MET A 225 -12.70 10.80 18.69
N LEU A 226 -11.48 10.53 19.17
CA LEU A 226 -11.26 10.04 20.54
C LEU A 226 -11.71 11.05 21.60
N MET A 227 -11.50 12.35 21.37
CA MET A 227 -11.99 13.42 22.25
C MET A 227 -13.51 13.46 22.34
N LEU A 228 -14.19 13.39 21.19
CA LEU A 228 -15.66 13.33 21.14
C LEU A 228 -16.19 12.10 21.89
N GLN A 229 -15.53 10.95 21.74
CA GLN A 229 -15.87 9.74 22.48
C GLN A 229 -15.68 9.90 24.00
N LEU A 230 -14.60 10.55 24.45
CA LEU A 230 -14.40 10.84 25.89
C LEU A 230 -15.50 11.74 26.47
N MET A 231 -16.00 12.69 25.67
CA MET A 231 -17.14 13.54 26.02
C MET A 231 -18.49 12.78 26.05
N GLY A 232 -18.51 11.49 25.67
CA GLY A 232 -19.72 10.68 25.63
C GLY A 232 -20.61 10.97 24.42
N ILE A 233 -20.06 11.62 23.38
CA ILE A 233 -20.79 11.90 22.15
C ILE A 233 -20.86 10.62 21.32
N ASN A 234 -22.06 10.29 20.84
CA ASN A 234 -22.27 9.13 19.99
C ASN A 234 -21.69 9.37 18.58
N LEU A 235 -20.64 8.62 18.24
CA LEU A 235 -19.97 8.70 16.95
C LEU A 235 -20.72 8.00 15.80
N THR A 236 -21.83 7.30 16.05
CA THR A 236 -22.59 6.59 15.01
C THR A 236 -23.01 7.51 13.87
N ALA A 237 -23.47 8.73 14.17
CA ALA A 237 -23.82 9.70 13.12
C ALA A 237 -22.60 10.08 12.27
N LEU A 238 -21.46 10.35 12.91
CA LEU A 238 -20.20 10.63 12.21
C LEU A 238 -19.69 9.43 11.42
N ALA A 239 -19.92 8.19 11.89
CA ALA A 239 -19.57 6.98 11.17
C ALA A 239 -20.41 6.82 9.89
N VAL A 240 -21.70 7.18 9.92
CA VAL A 240 -22.56 7.18 8.72
C VAL A 240 -22.07 8.22 7.70
N PHE A 241 -21.84 9.46 8.12
CA PHE A 241 -21.31 10.50 7.23
C PHE A 241 -19.88 10.18 6.76
N GLY A 242 -19.03 9.69 7.65
CA GLY A 242 -17.67 9.25 7.35
C GLY A 242 -17.64 8.07 6.37
N GLY A 243 -18.61 7.17 6.46
CA GLY A 243 -18.82 6.09 5.49
C GLY A 243 -19.16 6.64 4.11
N ALA A 244 -20.10 7.59 4.01
CA ALA A 244 -20.44 8.23 2.73
C ALA A 244 -19.26 8.99 2.12
N VAL A 245 -18.52 9.77 2.94
CA VAL A 245 -17.27 10.44 2.51
C VAL A 245 -16.23 9.41 2.07
N GLY A 246 -16.07 8.32 2.82
CA GLY A 246 -15.14 7.23 2.50
C GLY A 246 -15.46 6.57 1.16
N VAL A 247 -16.73 6.33 0.85
CA VAL A 247 -17.17 5.83 -0.47
C VAL A 247 -16.84 6.85 -1.57
N GLY A 248 -17.11 8.14 -1.34
CA GLY A 248 -16.76 9.20 -2.30
C GLY A 248 -15.26 9.29 -2.58
N ILE A 249 -14.42 9.21 -1.54
CA ILE A 249 -12.96 9.15 -1.66
C ILE A 249 -12.54 7.87 -2.40
N GLY A 250 -13.17 6.74 -2.08
CA GLY A 250 -12.91 5.45 -2.73
C GLY A 250 -13.15 5.52 -4.25
N PHE A 251 -14.27 6.10 -4.68
CA PHE A 251 -14.52 6.33 -6.11
C PHE A 251 -13.51 7.30 -6.72
N GLY A 252 -13.11 8.36 -6.01
CA GLY A 252 -12.08 9.29 -6.47
C GLY A 252 -10.68 8.67 -6.64
N LEU A 253 -10.35 7.69 -5.80
CA LEU A 253 -9.07 6.97 -5.82
C LEU A 253 -9.08 5.71 -6.68
N GLN A 254 -10.24 5.31 -7.22
CA GLN A 254 -10.42 4.04 -7.93
C GLN A 254 -9.38 3.87 -9.07
N ALA A 255 -9.21 4.89 -9.92
CA ALA A 255 -8.26 4.84 -11.03
C ALA A 255 -6.80 4.71 -10.55
N ILE A 256 -6.43 5.35 -9.45
CA ILE A 256 -5.07 5.26 -8.89
C ILE A 256 -4.81 3.86 -8.37
N ALA A 257 -5.78 3.28 -7.64
CA ALA A 257 -5.69 1.92 -7.14
C ALA A 257 -5.65 0.90 -8.28
N SER A 258 -6.49 1.08 -9.31
CA SER A 258 -6.51 0.22 -10.51
C SER A 258 -5.14 0.19 -11.17
N ASN A 259 -4.56 1.35 -11.49
CA ASN A 259 -3.23 1.43 -12.10
C ASN A 259 -2.12 0.80 -11.24
N PHE A 260 -2.17 0.99 -9.93
CA PHE A 260 -1.20 0.39 -9.01
C PHE A 260 -1.29 -1.15 -9.00
N ILE A 261 -2.50 -1.69 -8.89
CA ILE A 261 -2.75 -3.13 -8.90
C ILE A 261 -2.37 -3.73 -10.25
N SER A 262 -2.73 -3.07 -11.36
CA SER A 262 -2.31 -3.47 -12.72
C SER A 262 -0.79 -3.51 -12.86
N GLY A 263 -0.07 -2.54 -12.30
CA GLY A 263 1.39 -2.55 -12.29
C GLY A 263 1.98 -3.78 -11.59
N ILE A 264 1.43 -4.16 -10.43
CA ILE A 264 1.85 -5.38 -9.70
C ILE A 264 1.57 -6.64 -10.53
N ILE A 265 0.40 -6.73 -11.16
CA ILE A 265 0.03 -7.87 -12.01
C ILE A 265 0.99 -7.99 -13.20
N ILE A 266 1.28 -6.90 -13.90
CA ILE A 266 2.22 -6.89 -15.04
C ILE A 266 3.60 -7.36 -14.60
N LEU A 267 4.10 -6.89 -13.45
CA LEU A 267 5.39 -7.33 -12.90
C LEU A 267 5.44 -8.82 -12.56
N MET A 268 4.32 -9.36 -12.04
CA MET A 268 4.23 -10.76 -11.63
C MET A 268 4.11 -11.70 -12.84
N ASP A 269 3.23 -11.37 -13.79
CA ASP A 269 2.95 -12.20 -14.96
C ASP A 269 3.95 -11.96 -16.11
N ARG A 270 4.73 -10.87 -16.02
CA ARG A 270 5.70 -10.40 -17.03
C ARG A 270 5.09 -10.27 -18.42
N SER A 271 3.82 -9.89 -18.52
CA SER A 271 3.13 -9.67 -19.80
C SER A 271 3.73 -8.52 -20.63
N VAL A 272 4.38 -7.58 -19.95
CA VAL A 272 5.15 -6.47 -20.51
C VAL A 272 6.46 -6.34 -19.74
N SER A 273 7.58 -6.34 -20.45
CA SER A 273 8.93 -6.19 -19.88
C SER A 273 9.66 -5.00 -20.49
N VAL A 274 10.61 -4.43 -19.74
CA VAL A 274 11.51 -3.40 -20.27
C VAL A 274 12.31 -3.98 -21.44
N GLY A 275 12.31 -3.30 -22.57
CA GLY A 275 12.88 -3.75 -23.84
C GLY A 275 11.86 -4.31 -24.83
N ASP A 276 10.63 -4.60 -24.41
CA ASP A 276 9.61 -5.12 -25.33
C ASP A 276 9.15 -4.03 -26.31
N TYR A 277 8.92 -4.39 -27.58
CA TYR A 277 8.25 -3.52 -28.54
C TYR A 277 6.74 -3.80 -28.54
N ILE A 278 5.97 -2.78 -28.20
CA ILE A 278 4.52 -2.90 -28.01
C ILE A 278 3.79 -1.98 -28.98
N GLU A 279 2.68 -2.49 -29.51
CA GLU A 279 1.67 -1.73 -30.23
C GLU A 279 0.35 -1.77 -29.48
N LEU A 280 -0.20 -0.59 -29.22
CA LEU A 280 -1.49 -0.39 -28.56
C LEU A 280 -2.63 -0.45 -29.58
N GLU A 281 -3.84 -0.70 -29.09
CA GLU A 281 -5.07 -0.73 -29.89
C GLU A 281 -5.32 0.54 -30.73
N ASP A 282 -4.82 1.71 -30.30
CA ASP A 282 -4.93 2.97 -31.03
C ASP A 282 -3.81 3.18 -32.08
N GLY A 283 -3.03 2.14 -32.37
CA GLY A 283 -1.94 2.15 -33.35
C GLY A 283 -0.65 2.80 -32.87
N LYS A 284 -0.60 3.29 -31.63
CA LYS A 284 0.63 3.81 -31.04
C LYS A 284 1.57 2.67 -30.69
N CYS A 285 2.83 2.79 -31.08
CA CYS A 285 3.85 1.78 -30.84
C CYS A 285 5.15 2.36 -30.30
N GLY A 286 5.93 1.54 -29.61
CA GLY A 286 7.23 1.93 -29.07
C GLY A 286 7.87 0.84 -28.22
N VAL A 287 9.15 1.05 -27.89
CA VAL A 287 9.92 0.17 -27.00
C VAL A 287 9.65 0.55 -25.56
N VAL A 288 9.38 -0.42 -24.70
CA VAL A 288 9.20 -0.19 -23.26
C VAL A 288 10.54 0.22 -22.64
N THR A 289 10.65 1.47 -22.21
CA THR A 289 11.86 2.00 -21.57
C THR A 289 11.80 1.93 -20.05
N GLU A 290 10.61 2.18 -19.48
CA GLU A 290 10.40 2.22 -18.04
C GLU A 290 9.07 1.59 -17.65
N LEU A 291 9.08 0.83 -16.54
CA LEU A 291 7.88 0.29 -15.92
C LEU A 291 7.79 0.80 -14.48
N ASN A 292 6.85 1.70 -14.24
CA ASN A 292 6.57 2.29 -12.94
C ASN A 292 5.31 1.68 -12.31
N MET A 293 5.09 1.93 -11.02
CA MET A 293 3.93 1.36 -10.29
C MET A 293 2.57 1.71 -10.90
N ARG A 294 2.43 2.87 -11.58
CA ARG A 294 1.15 3.36 -12.14
C ARG A 294 1.12 3.48 -13.67
N SER A 295 2.27 3.41 -14.32
CA SER A 295 2.37 3.64 -15.77
C SER A 295 3.63 3.00 -16.35
N THR A 296 3.55 2.66 -17.63
CA THR A 296 4.67 2.19 -18.45
C THR A 296 4.98 3.26 -19.49
N THR A 297 6.26 3.52 -19.74
CA THR A 297 6.73 4.45 -20.76
C THR A 297 7.18 3.68 -21.99
N LEU A 298 6.65 4.06 -23.16
CA LEU A 298 7.06 3.55 -24.46
C LEU A 298 7.81 4.66 -25.21
N GLU A 299 9.01 4.38 -25.70
CA GLU A 299 9.76 5.30 -26.57
C GLU A 299 9.52 4.92 -28.03
N THR A 300 9.02 5.87 -28.81
CA THR A 300 8.83 5.69 -30.27
C THR A 300 10.18 5.82 -31.00
N PHE A 301 10.30 5.31 -32.23
CA PHE A 301 11.49 5.54 -33.06
C PHE A 301 11.75 7.03 -33.40
N ASP A 302 10.74 7.89 -33.26
CA ASP A 302 10.87 9.35 -33.35
C ASP A 302 11.50 10.00 -32.09
N GLY A 303 11.82 9.22 -31.05
CA GLY A 303 12.36 9.71 -29.77
C GLY A 303 11.33 10.37 -28.84
N LYS A 304 10.03 10.10 -29.02
CA LYS A 304 8.95 10.58 -28.14
C LYS A 304 8.60 9.54 -27.10
N ASP A 305 8.35 10.00 -25.86
CA ASP A 305 7.83 9.16 -24.79
C ASP A 305 6.29 9.14 -24.77
N ILE A 306 5.73 7.95 -24.78
CA ILE A 306 4.29 7.69 -24.60
C ILE A 306 4.11 7.05 -23.22
N VAL A 307 3.51 7.81 -22.30
CA VAL A 307 3.20 7.32 -20.95
C VAL A 307 1.82 6.66 -20.94
N VAL A 308 1.80 5.35 -20.76
CA VAL A 308 0.59 4.52 -20.77
C VAL A 308 0.21 4.13 -19.34
N PRO A 309 -1.01 4.43 -18.87
CA PRO A 309 -1.49 3.93 -17.58
C PRO A 309 -1.49 2.40 -17.54
N ASN A 310 -1.01 1.80 -16.45
CA ASN A 310 -0.89 0.34 -16.34
C ASN A 310 -2.23 -0.39 -16.53
N GLU A 311 -3.33 0.24 -16.11
CA GLU A 311 -4.69 -0.28 -16.29
C GLU A 311 -5.00 -0.60 -17.76
N LYS A 312 -4.45 0.15 -18.72
CA LYS A 312 -4.69 -0.09 -20.15
C LYS A 312 -4.13 -1.43 -20.63
N PHE A 313 -3.00 -1.89 -20.11
CA PHE A 313 -2.44 -3.20 -20.49
C PHE A 313 -3.24 -4.38 -19.92
N ILE A 314 -4.10 -4.14 -18.92
CA ILE A 314 -4.95 -5.17 -18.33
C ILE A 314 -6.36 -5.14 -18.91
N SER A 315 -6.87 -3.94 -19.21
CA SER A 315 -8.26 -3.75 -19.67
C SER A 315 -8.42 -3.82 -21.18
N ASN A 316 -7.37 -3.51 -21.95
CA ASN A 316 -7.42 -3.47 -23.42
C ASN A 316 -6.46 -4.49 -24.03
N THR A 317 -6.71 -4.83 -25.30
CA THR A 317 -5.80 -5.64 -26.11
C THR A 317 -4.60 -4.81 -26.58
N PHE A 318 -3.45 -5.45 -26.67
CA PHE A 318 -2.22 -4.90 -27.24
C PHE A 318 -1.43 -6.02 -27.90
N THR A 319 -0.55 -5.66 -28.82
CA THR A 319 0.37 -6.59 -29.48
C THR A 319 1.76 -6.38 -28.90
N ASN A 320 2.34 -7.42 -28.31
CA ASN A 320 3.74 -7.43 -27.92
C ASN A 320 4.53 -8.19 -29.00
N TRP A 321 5.28 -7.44 -29.80
CA TRP A 321 6.00 -7.99 -30.94
C TRP A 321 7.17 -8.87 -30.48
N THR A 322 7.84 -8.54 -29.37
CA THR A 322 9.14 -9.13 -29.02
C THR A 322 9.14 -10.00 -27.76
N HIS A 323 7.98 -10.31 -27.16
CA HIS A 323 7.88 -10.92 -25.83
C HIS A 323 8.69 -12.22 -25.62
N LYS A 324 8.48 -13.23 -26.48
CA LYS A 324 9.14 -14.55 -26.40
C LYS A 324 9.97 -14.89 -27.63
N ASN A 325 9.73 -14.17 -28.72
CA ASN A 325 10.39 -14.35 -29.99
C ASN A 325 10.58 -12.97 -30.60
N GLU A 326 11.81 -12.65 -30.99
CA GLU A 326 12.13 -11.39 -31.64
C GLU A 326 11.96 -11.47 -33.16
N LYS A 327 11.79 -12.67 -33.73
CA LYS A 327 11.56 -12.83 -35.17
C LYS A 327 10.21 -12.24 -35.57
N GLN A 328 10.22 -11.31 -36.52
CA GLN A 328 9.03 -10.72 -37.09
C GLN A 328 8.96 -11.00 -38.59
N ARG A 329 7.73 -11.12 -39.09
CA ARG A 329 7.44 -11.29 -40.51
C ARG A 329 6.95 -9.98 -41.10
N TYR A 330 7.54 -9.59 -42.22
CA TYR A 330 7.17 -8.41 -42.98
C TYR A 330 6.89 -8.79 -44.43
N ARG A 331 6.29 -7.84 -45.16
CA ARG A 331 5.92 -7.96 -46.56
C ARG A 331 6.37 -6.72 -47.33
N VAL A 332 6.98 -6.92 -48.50
CA VAL A 332 7.28 -5.87 -49.47
C VAL A 332 6.48 -6.13 -50.74
N ASP A 333 5.68 -5.16 -51.15
CA ASP A 333 4.86 -5.21 -52.35
C ASP A 333 5.57 -4.58 -53.55
N PHE A 334 5.42 -5.20 -54.73
CA PHE A 334 5.90 -4.68 -56.00
C PHE A 334 4.99 -5.14 -57.15
N SER A 335 5.22 -4.65 -58.37
CA SER A 335 4.44 -5.07 -59.53
C SER A 335 5.33 -5.27 -60.75
N VAL A 336 4.91 -6.19 -61.62
CA VAL A 336 5.59 -6.50 -62.89
C VAL A 336 4.58 -6.49 -64.04
N SER A 337 5.06 -6.22 -65.26
CA SER A 337 4.21 -6.24 -66.45
C SER A 337 3.56 -7.62 -66.68
N TYR A 338 2.36 -7.64 -67.28
CA TYR A 338 1.68 -8.88 -67.68
C TYR A 338 2.47 -9.73 -68.68
N SER A 339 3.42 -9.13 -69.40
CA SER A 339 4.30 -9.85 -70.33
C SER A 339 5.46 -10.57 -69.64
N THR A 340 5.66 -10.40 -68.33
CA THR A 340 6.78 -10.96 -67.58
C THR A 340 6.58 -12.46 -67.30
N ASP A 341 7.66 -13.25 -67.39
CA ASP A 341 7.67 -14.62 -66.86
C ASP A 341 7.68 -14.60 -65.32
N VAL A 342 6.49 -14.59 -64.74
CA VAL A 342 6.29 -14.49 -63.30
C VAL A 342 6.98 -15.63 -62.54
N ARG A 343 7.03 -16.85 -63.11
CA ARG A 343 7.68 -17.98 -62.43
C ARG A 343 9.19 -17.76 -62.30
N ALA A 344 9.83 -17.21 -63.33
CA ALA A 344 11.25 -16.85 -63.27
C ALA A 344 11.50 -15.72 -62.27
N VAL A 345 10.63 -14.70 -62.23
CA VAL A 345 10.76 -13.58 -61.30
C VAL A 345 10.62 -14.01 -59.84
N VAL A 346 9.70 -14.91 -59.52
CA VAL A 346 9.55 -15.46 -58.16
C VAL A 346 10.89 -15.98 -57.63
N GLU A 347 11.57 -16.84 -58.39
CA GLU A 347 12.84 -17.44 -57.95
C GLU A 347 13.96 -16.41 -57.81
N ILE A 348 14.09 -15.49 -58.79
CA ILE A 348 15.13 -14.46 -58.78
C ILE A 348 14.94 -13.48 -57.61
N ILE A 349 13.69 -13.09 -57.30
CA ILE A 349 13.40 -12.19 -56.18
C ILE A 349 13.64 -12.90 -54.84
N LYS A 350 13.26 -14.18 -54.71
CA LYS A 350 13.56 -14.97 -53.51
C LYS A 350 15.06 -15.04 -53.24
N GLU A 351 15.86 -15.30 -54.27
CA GLU A 351 17.32 -15.33 -54.17
C GLU A 351 17.90 -13.95 -53.79
N ALA A 352 17.41 -12.88 -54.42
CA ALA A 352 17.87 -11.52 -54.14
C ALA A 352 17.56 -11.09 -52.70
N VAL A 353 16.33 -11.32 -52.22
CA VAL A 353 15.92 -11.00 -50.84
C VAL A 353 16.66 -11.87 -49.82
N ALA A 354 16.89 -13.15 -50.13
CA ALA A 354 17.68 -14.05 -49.29
C ALA A 354 19.13 -13.61 -49.10
N SER A 355 19.67 -12.76 -49.98
CA SER A 355 21.04 -12.23 -49.86
C SER A 355 21.20 -11.12 -48.80
N HIS A 356 20.10 -10.54 -48.33
CA HIS A 356 20.15 -9.45 -47.35
C HIS A 356 20.53 -9.99 -45.95
N PRO A 357 21.54 -9.41 -45.27
CA PRO A 357 22.12 -10.00 -44.06
C PRO A 357 21.19 -10.07 -42.85
N GLN A 358 20.13 -9.25 -42.81
CA GLN A 358 19.15 -9.25 -41.72
C GLN A 358 17.92 -10.12 -42.00
N VAL A 359 17.78 -10.64 -43.22
CA VAL A 359 16.70 -11.55 -43.58
C VAL A 359 17.08 -12.97 -43.16
N LEU A 360 16.16 -13.67 -42.51
CA LEU A 360 16.35 -15.07 -42.15
C LEU A 360 16.27 -15.93 -43.41
N SER A 361 17.41 -16.44 -43.84
CA SER A 361 17.54 -17.21 -45.08
C SER A 361 18.57 -18.35 -44.93
N GLY A 362 18.56 -19.27 -45.89
CA GLY A 362 19.45 -20.43 -45.90
C GLY A 362 18.85 -21.70 -45.30
N GLU A 363 19.61 -22.78 -45.32
CA GLU A 363 19.15 -24.12 -44.93
C GLU A 363 18.89 -24.25 -43.42
N ASP A 364 19.50 -23.38 -42.61
CA ASP A 364 19.41 -23.38 -41.14
C ASP A 364 18.03 -22.94 -40.61
N TYR A 365 17.21 -22.28 -41.44
CA TYR A 365 15.86 -21.83 -41.07
C TYR A 365 14.78 -22.74 -41.68
N PRO A 366 13.64 -22.95 -40.98
CA PRO A 366 12.48 -23.64 -41.56
C PRO A 366 11.98 -22.96 -42.84
N ILE A 367 11.33 -23.72 -43.73
CA ILE A 367 10.88 -23.20 -45.04
C ILE A 367 9.91 -22.02 -44.85
N GLU A 368 9.04 -22.12 -43.84
CA GLU A 368 8.06 -21.10 -43.45
C GLU A 368 8.69 -19.79 -42.91
N GLU A 369 9.97 -19.81 -42.54
CA GLU A 369 10.72 -18.63 -42.09
C GLU A 369 11.58 -18.00 -43.20
N ARG A 370 11.77 -18.70 -44.33
CA ARG A 370 12.56 -18.20 -45.46
C ARG A 370 11.77 -17.20 -46.31
N PRO A 371 12.44 -16.38 -47.12
CA PRO A 371 11.75 -15.45 -48.00
C PRO A 371 10.92 -16.20 -49.04
N ASP A 372 9.68 -15.78 -49.22
CA ASP A 372 8.80 -16.33 -50.24
C ASP A 372 8.14 -15.22 -51.06
N CYS A 373 8.07 -15.45 -52.36
CA CYS A 373 7.58 -14.48 -53.34
C CYS A 373 6.36 -15.06 -54.04
N GLU A 374 5.26 -14.31 -54.00
CA GLU A 374 3.96 -14.77 -54.46
C GLU A 374 3.25 -13.71 -55.29
N ILE A 375 2.24 -14.15 -56.03
CA ILE A 375 1.29 -13.25 -56.68
C ILE A 375 0.24 -12.85 -55.65
N ASP A 376 0.09 -11.55 -55.42
CA ASP A 376 -0.99 -11.01 -54.59
C ASP A 376 -2.32 -11.03 -55.36
N SER A 377 -2.31 -10.39 -56.53
CA SER A 377 -3.51 -10.07 -57.30
C SER A 377 -3.15 -9.67 -58.73
N PHE A 378 -4.15 -9.65 -59.61
CA PHE A 378 -4.02 -9.14 -60.98
C PHE A 378 -4.51 -7.69 -61.00
N GLY A 379 -3.60 -6.73 -61.18
CA GLY A 379 -3.90 -5.30 -61.16
C GLY A 379 -4.20 -4.72 -62.54
N ASP A 380 -4.62 -3.45 -62.60
CA ASP A 380 -5.03 -2.80 -63.85
C ASP A 380 -3.90 -2.74 -64.91
N ASN A 381 -2.65 -2.63 -64.46
CA ASN A 381 -1.50 -2.38 -65.33
C ASN A 381 -0.46 -3.51 -65.32
N GLY A 382 -0.58 -4.47 -64.41
CA GLY A 382 0.38 -5.56 -64.24
C GLY A 382 -0.04 -6.56 -63.16
N VAL A 383 0.85 -7.51 -62.90
CA VAL A 383 0.69 -8.51 -61.84
C VAL A 383 1.24 -7.92 -60.55
N ASN A 384 0.39 -7.81 -59.52
CA ASN A 384 0.81 -7.39 -58.19
C ASN A 384 1.45 -8.59 -57.50
N MET A 385 2.66 -8.39 -56.99
CA MET A 385 3.45 -9.41 -56.34
C MET A 385 3.91 -8.90 -54.99
N PHE A 386 4.25 -9.83 -54.11
CA PHE A 386 4.87 -9.49 -52.85
C PHE A 386 5.94 -10.50 -52.51
N VAL A 387 6.89 -10.06 -51.69
CA VAL A 387 7.83 -10.95 -51.02
C VAL A 387 7.65 -10.79 -49.52
N GLU A 388 7.39 -11.90 -48.85
CA GLU A 388 7.39 -11.98 -47.40
C GLU A 388 8.73 -12.49 -46.91
N PHE A 389 9.18 -11.99 -45.77
CA PHE A 389 10.44 -12.37 -45.19
C PHE A 389 10.37 -12.25 -43.67
N TRP A 390 11.15 -13.08 -42.99
CA TRP A 390 11.37 -12.95 -41.56
C TRP A 390 12.69 -12.26 -41.29
N MET A 391 12.74 -11.50 -40.20
CA MET A 391 13.98 -10.89 -39.68
C MET A 391 13.95 -10.85 -38.16
N GLN A 392 15.10 -10.65 -37.51
CA GLN A 392 15.14 -10.39 -36.08
C GLN A 392 14.88 -8.92 -35.78
N GLY A 393 13.93 -8.65 -34.88
CA GLY A 393 13.58 -7.32 -34.40
C GLY A 393 12.56 -6.59 -35.27
N ILE A 394 12.46 -5.27 -35.04
CA ILE A 394 11.51 -4.39 -35.72
C ILE A 394 12.14 -3.79 -36.97
N ASP A 395 11.41 -3.71 -38.08
CA ASP A 395 11.84 -3.05 -39.33
C ASP A 395 11.71 -1.52 -39.22
N ASP A 396 12.44 -0.93 -38.26
CA ASP A 396 12.60 0.52 -38.13
C ASP A 396 13.92 0.89 -37.41
N GLY A 397 14.26 2.18 -37.41
CA GLY A 397 15.42 2.73 -36.73
C GLY A 397 16.74 2.17 -37.26
N ARG A 398 17.38 1.28 -36.50
CA ARG A 398 18.65 0.63 -36.88
C ARG A 398 18.47 -0.46 -37.93
N ASN A 399 17.26 -1.02 -38.00
CA ASN A 399 16.88 -2.08 -38.91
C ASN A 399 16.03 -1.41 -40.01
N ARG A 400 16.60 -1.21 -41.21
CA ARG A 400 15.91 -0.52 -42.32
C ARG A 400 15.71 -1.47 -43.49
N VAL A 401 15.30 -2.69 -43.16
CA VAL A 401 15.31 -3.84 -44.06
C VAL A 401 14.30 -3.66 -45.19
N GLY A 402 13.07 -3.25 -44.92
CA GLY A 402 12.06 -3.06 -45.96
C GLY A 402 12.48 -2.05 -47.03
N GLY A 403 13.13 -0.95 -46.62
CA GLY A 403 13.68 0.05 -47.53
C GLY A 403 14.83 -0.49 -48.39
N ASP A 404 15.76 -1.23 -47.78
CA ASP A 404 16.88 -1.86 -48.49
C ASP A 404 16.40 -2.95 -49.45
N LEU A 405 15.40 -3.75 -49.07
CA LEU A 405 14.79 -4.77 -49.91
C LEU A 405 14.07 -4.16 -51.12
N LEU A 406 13.38 -3.03 -50.97
CA LEU A 406 12.79 -2.32 -52.12
C LEU A 406 13.83 -1.94 -53.17
N LEU A 407 15.02 -1.49 -52.73
CA LEU A 407 16.13 -1.18 -53.62
C LEU A 407 16.69 -2.45 -54.29
N ILE A 408 16.91 -3.51 -53.51
CA ILE A 408 17.38 -4.81 -54.02
C ILE A 408 16.42 -5.36 -55.08
N ILE A 409 15.10 -5.30 -54.84
CA ILE A 409 14.07 -5.72 -55.78
C ILE A 409 14.16 -4.88 -57.05
N LEU A 410 14.22 -3.55 -56.94
CA LEU A 410 14.32 -2.65 -58.09
C LEU A 410 15.54 -2.96 -58.96
N GLU A 411 16.72 -3.07 -58.36
CA GLU A 411 17.97 -3.38 -59.07
C GLU A 411 17.92 -4.77 -59.70
N THR A 412 17.32 -5.74 -59.02
CA THR A 412 17.17 -7.12 -59.51
C THR A 412 16.26 -7.19 -60.71
N LEU A 413 15.12 -6.50 -60.69
CA LEU A 413 14.19 -6.43 -61.83
C LEU A 413 14.87 -5.77 -63.03
N GLN A 414 15.58 -4.66 -62.82
CA GLN A 414 16.32 -3.97 -63.89
C GLN A 414 17.42 -4.84 -64.50
N LYS A 415 18.20 -5.55 -63.67
CA LYS A 415 19.28 -6.44 -64.11
C LYS A 415 18.78 -7.58 -65.01
N HIS A 416 17.56 -8.07 -64.79
CA HIS A 416 16.95 -9.15 -65.57
C HIS A 416 16.01 -8.65 -66.67
N GLY A 417 15.95 -7.33 -66.91
CA GLY A 417 15.11 -6.74 -67.95
C GLY A 417 13.61 -6.89 -67.69
N VAL A 418 13.21 -7.03 -66.43
CA VAL A 418 11.81 -7.12 -66.02
C VAL A 418 11.22 -5.71 -65.94
N GLU A 419 10.17 -5.48 -66.73
CA GLU A 419 9.50 -4.18 -66.79
C GLU A 419 8.57 -3.98 -65.57
N ILE A 420 8.74 -2.83 -64.91
CA ILE A 420 7.79 -2.33 -63.91
C ILE A 420 6.70 -1.55 -64.67
N PRO A 421 5.43 -1.93 -64.55
CA PRO A 421 4.37 -1.39 -65.37
C PRO A 421 4.07 0.07 -65.02
N PHE A 422 4.13 0.95 -66.01
CA PHE A 422 3.48 2.26 -65.93
C PHE A 422 1.96 2.12 -66.09
N PRO A 423 1.17 3.11 -65.65
CA PRO A 423 -0.26 3.15 -65.94
C PRO A 423 -0.54 3.02 -67.46
N GLN A 424 -1.20 1.93 -67.85
CA GLN A 424 -1.59 1.60 -69.22
C GLN A 424 -2.98 2.19 -69.51
N ARG A 425 -3.19 2.69 -70.73
CA ARG A 425 -4.50 3.14 -71.19
C ARG A 425 -4.73 2.68 -72.62
N ASP A 426 -5.80 1.92 -72.82
CA ASP A 426 -6.30 1.65 -74.17
C ASP A 426 -7.18 2.82 -74.63
N VAL A 427 -6.82 3.43 -75.75
CA VAL A 427 -7.51 4.59 -76.32
C VAL A 427 -8.10 4.19 -77.67
N ARG A 428 -9.42 3.95 -77.68
CA ARG A 428 -10.17 3.75 -78.92
C ARG A 428 -10.59 5.09 -79.53
N LEU A 429 -9.95 5.49 -80.62
CA LEU A 429 -10.36 6.65 -81.41
C LEU A 429 -11.64 6.32 -82.19
N VAL A 430 -12.74 7.00 -81.86
CA VAL A 430 -14.02 6.86 -82.59
C VAL A 430 -14.16 8.03 -83.57
N SER A 431 -14.00 7.79 -84.88
CA SER A 431 -14.27 8.82 -85.89
C SER A 431 -15.78 9.06 -85.99
N VAL A 432 -16.25 10.26 -85.63
CA VAL A 432 -17.61 10.69 -85.92
C VAL A 432 -17.64 11.14 -87.38
N ALA A 433 -18.29 10.37 -88.26
CA ALA A 433 -18.52 10.78 -89.63
C ALA A 433 -19.38 12.06 -89.62
N GLU A 434 -18.80 13.20 -90.00
CA GLU A 434 -19.56 14.43 -90.23
C GLU A 434 -20.60 14.15 -91.32
N LYS A 435 -21.87 14.12 -90.90
CA LYS A 435 -23.01 14.04 -91.80
C LYS A 435 -23.03 15.37 -92.58
N ARG A 436 -22.37 15.41 -93.75
CA ARG A 436 -22.48 16.53 -94.70
C ARG A 436 -23.97 16.75 -94.96
N ARG A 437 -24.52 17.85 -94.42
CA ARG A 437 -25.86 18.32 -94.77
C ARG A 437 -25.81 18.78 -96.22
N THR A 438 -26.38 17.99 -97.12
CA THR A 438 -26.73 18.46 -98.47
C THR A 438 -27.81 19.54 -98.32
N PRO A 439 -27.67 20.72 -98.94
CA PRO A 439 -28.74 21.72 -98.92
C PRO A 439 -29.91 21.20 -99.77
N GLU A 440 -31.09 21.13 -99.19
CA GLU A 440 -32.33 20.96 -99.96
C GLU A 440 -32.53 22.20 -100.85
N LEU A 441 -32.41 22.01 -102.16
CA LEU A 441 -32.94 22.94 -103.14
C LEU A 441 -34.47 22.85 -103.09
N GLN A 442 -35.12 23.87 -102.53
CA GLN A 442 -36.54 24.12 -102.76
C GLN A 442 -36.69 25.14 -103.89
N SER A 443 -37.54 24.75 -104.83
CA SER A 443 -38.02 25.44 -106.04
C SER A 443 -38.74 26.75 -105.77
#